data_AF-A0A960R6L7-F1
#
_entry.id   AF-A0A960R6L7-F1
#
_cell.length_a   1.000
_cell.length_b   1.000
_cell.length_c   1.000
_cell.angle_alpha   90.00
_cell.angle_beta   90.00
_cell.angle_gamma   90.00
#
_symmetry.space_group_name_H-M   'P 1'
#
loop_
_entity.id
_entity.type
_entity.pdbx_description
1 polymer ?
#
loop_
_entity_poly.entity_id
_entity_poly.type
_entity_poly.pdbx_seq_one_letter_code
_entity_poly.pdbx_strand_id
1 'polypeptide(L)'
;VPVLSDVGHFDKPPLIYWLTGSSILLFGKSELAARLPSALGALLTLTGIGLLAARRGGARAAWWGVLAGATTFHFWALSHLLSPDMLMCGFATLGAALALKAEPGRPKGWLWWSAGALCWSLAWWTKATACLVPLGALALALRLTGQTKLLAALRPVRLLLVILLLGSPWYVAMMLRFEELRDFFLHRELAGRITGHQDGRHGFPGFHVVVAMVLWLPWWPMLLVPARRGWSRWKSAPWAERLTSLPWEPVAAVGVVLIFSVISSKLMTYVLPGMPYLAAYVGHLLAQRQPATLSLKRPALQVAGGAALIAIAVSYFAPKLESSLGSNSSLRHAVSAARDQGAGWIVCRNFWPGAEFYFGEGVWYVDVKDILQASDIRGQIPTKHFLSKREVSDRVGSVEDSVWLIQGKQSADDLQKWERILIENRPDPEQAPLTVGNFLLWRVR
;
A
#
# COMPACT_ATOMS: atom_id res chain seq x y z
N VAL A 1 19.13 7.25 -5.34
CA VAL A 1 18.40 5.96 -5.35
C VAL A 1 17.90 5.72 -3.94
N PRO A 2 16.68 5.19 -3.73
CA PRO A 2 16.26 4.76 -2.39
C PRO A 2 17.16 3.64 -1.89
N VAL A 3 17.62 3.74 -0.65
CA VAL A 3 18.45 2.71 0.00
C VAL A 3 17.64 2.15 1.17
N LEU A 4 17.68 0.83 1.34
CA LEU A 4 17.17 0.17 2.53
C LEU A 4 18.38 -0.27 3.35
N SER A 5 18.61 0.41 4.47
CA SER A 5 19.84 0.29 5.25
C SER A 5 21.06 0.64 4.37
N ASP A 6 21.81 -0.36 3.92
CA ASP A 6 23.01 -0.21 3.10
C ASP A 6 22.81 -0.63 1.64
N VAL A 7 21.67 -1.26 1.30
CA VAL A 7 21.45 -1.84 -0.04
C VAL A 7 20.52 -1.01 -0.91
N GLY A 8 20.79 -0.99 -2.21
CA GLY A 8 19.91 -0.35 -3.19
C GLY A 8 18.52 -0.96 -3.15
N HIS A 9 17.50 -0.13 -2.88
CA HIS A 9 16.11 -0.56 -2.78
C HIS A 9 15.32 -0.05 -3.98
N PHE A 10 15.32 -0.89 -5.02
CA PHE A 10 14.84 -0.58 -6.36
C PHE A 10 13.38 -1.00 -6.62
N ASP A 11 12.72 -1.59 -5.61
CA ASP A 11 11.42 -2.24 -5.80
C ASP A 11 10.29 -1.27 -6.19
N LYS A 12 10.40 0.02 -5.83
CA LYS A 12 9.34 1.01 -6.04
C LYS A 12 9.93 2.36 -6.51
N PRO A 13 9.16 3.15 -7.28
CA PRO A 13 9.59 4.50 -7.67
C PRO A 13 9.67 5.46 -6.48
N PRO A 14 10.36 6.61 -6.65
CA PRO A 14 10.92 7.32 -5.51
C PRO A 14 9.90 8.17 -4.74
N LEU A 15 8.70 8.45 -5.28
CA LEU A 15 7.80 9.46 -4.70
C LEU A 15 7.35 9.11 -3.29
N ILE A 16 7.04 7.84 -3.01
CA ILE A 16 6.63 7.43 -1.66
C ILE A 16 7.77 7.66 -0.66
N TYR A 17 9.02 7.35 -1.03
CA TYR A 17 10.19 7.57 -0.19
C TYR A 17 10.46 9.07 0.01
N TRP A 18 10.37 9.88 -1.05
CA TRP A 18 10.58 11.33 -0.96
C TRP A 18 9.54 12.01 -0.09
N LEU A 19 8.26 11.67 -0.22
CA LEU A 19 7.21 12.21 0.64
C LEU A 19 7.36 11.73 2.08
N THR A 20 7.74 10.46 2.29
CA THR A 20 7.97 9.92 3.64
C THR A 20 9.16 10.61 4.31
N GLY A 21 10.28 10.74 3.61
CA GLY A 21 11.47 11.45 4.10
C GLY A 21 11.19 12.92 4.37
N SER A 22 10.52 13.61 3.44
CA SER A 22 10.13 15.03 3.64
C SER A 22 9.21 15.20 4.85
N SER A 23 8.26 14.28 5.05
CA SER A 23 7.39 14.28 6.21
C SER A 23 8.17 14.10 7.52
N ILE A 24 9.11 13.16 7.56
CA ILE A 24 9.98 12.94 8.73
C ILE A 24 10.88 14.16 8.99
N LEU A 25 11.39 14.82 7.94
CA LEU A 25 12.20 16.04 8.09
C LEU A 25 11.38 17.20 8.66
N LEU A 26 10.12 17.35 8.25
CA LEU A 26 9.26 18.46 8.67
C LEU A 26 8.63 18.26 10.05
N PHE A 27 8.24 17.02 10.39
CA PHE A 27 7.45 16.71 11.59
C PHE A 27 8.21 15.86 12.62
N GLY A 28 9.48 15.55 12.35
CA GLY A 28 10.31 14.69 13.19
C GLY A 28 10.09 13.20 12.96
N LYS A 29 11.04 12.39 13.46
CA LYS A 29 11.01 10.92 13.36
C LYS A 29 9.89 10.35 14.23
N SER A 30 8.76 10.06 13.60
CA SER A 30 7.62 9.42 14.25
C SER A 30 6.87 8.52 13.27
N GLU A 31 6.16 7.52 13.79
CA GLU A 31 5.37 6.64 12.94
C GLU A 31 4.21 7.39 12.25
N LEU A 32 3.68 8.44 12.88
CA LEU A 32 2.68 9.32 12.28
C LEU A 32 3.27 10.05 11.07
N ALA A 33 4.42 10.70 11.23
CA ALA A 33 5.12 11.37 10.14
C ALA A 33 5.42 10.39 9.00
N ALA A 34 5.86 9.17 9.32
CA ALA A 34 6.11 8.14 8.30
C ALA A 34 4.85 7.75 7.51
N ARG A 35 3.64 7.81 8.11
CA ARG A 35 2.37 7.42 7.48
C ARG A 35 1.62 8.59 6.81
N LEU A 36 2.06 9.84 6.98
CA LEU A 36 1.41 11.01 6.38
C LEU A 36 1.23 10.90 4.85
N PRO A 37 2.15 10.33 4.05
CA PRO A 37 1.91 10.12 2.63
C PRO A 37 0.70 9.21 2.33
N SER A 38 0.48 8.17 3.14
CA SER A 38 -0.73 7.33 3.03
C SER A 38 -1.99 8.09 3.40
N ALA A 39 -1.94 8.94 4.44
CA ALA A 39 -3.05 9.82 4.82
C ALA A 39 -3.38 10.84 3.72
N LEU A 40 -2.36 11.40 3.06
CA LEU A 40 -2.54 12.23 1.87
C LEU A 40 -3.23 11.45 0.74
N GLY A 41 -2.75 10.23 0.45
CA GLY A 41 -3.41 9.33 -0.52
C GLY A 41 -4.89 9.09 -0.21
N ALA A 42 -5.22 8.92 1.06
CA ALA A 42 -6.59 8.74 1.54
C ALA A 42 -7.43 10.00 1.28
N LEU A 43 -6.92 11.19 1.61
CA LEU A 43 -7.59 12.47 1.34
C LEU A 43 -7.84 12.71 -0.16
N LEU A 44 -6.83 12.43 -1.00
CA LEU A 44 -6.94 12.54 -2.45
C LEU A 44 -7.96 11.55 -3.01
N THR A 45 -8.01 10.33 -2.48
CA THR A 45 -9.00 9.31 -2.86
C THR A 45 -10.41 9.79 -2.55
N LEU A 46 -10.68 10.26 -1.32
CA LEU A 46 -12.00 10.77 -0.93
C LEU A 46 -12.42 11.98 -1.75
N THR A 47 -11.48 12.90 -2.02
CA THR A 47 -11.72 14.05 -2.90
C THR A 47 -12.11 13.59 -4.30
N GLY A 48 -11.37 12.64 -4.88
CA GLY A 48 -11.69 12.04 -6.17
C GLY A 48 -13.05 11.36 -6.21
N ILE A 49 -13.40 10.57 -5.17
CA ILE A 49 -14.73 9.94 -5.03
C ILE A 49 -15.83 11.00 -5.00
N GLY A 50 -15.68 12.04 -4.18
CA GLY A 50 -16.64 13.12 -4.07
C GLY A 50 -16.87 13.82 -5.40
N LEU A 51 -15.79 14.12 -6.15
CA LEU A 51 -15.86 14.71 -7.48
C LEU A 51 -16.54 13.79 -8.51
N LEU A 52 -16.23 12.49 -8.51
CA LEU A 52 -16.85 11.51 -9.40
C LEU A 52 -18.36 11.38 -9.12
N ALA A 53 -18.76 11.26 -7.85
CA ALA A 53 -20.16 11.14 -7.46
C ALA A 53 -20.95 12.43 -7.73
N ALA A 54 -20.34 13.60 -7.46
CA ALA A 54 -20.97 14.91 -7.69
C ALA A 54 -21.37 15.11 -9.15
N ARG A 55 -20.59 14.58 -10.10
CA ARG A 55 -20.89 14.68 -11.54
C ARG A 55 -22.23 14.07 -11.94
N ARG A 56 -22.75 13.10 -11.18
CA ARG A 56 -24.01 12.42 -11.48
C ARG A 56 -25.18 12.79 -10.57
N GLY A 57 -24.91 13.22 -9.34
CA GLY A 57 -25.97 13.46 -8.36
C GLY A 57 -25.72 14.64 -7.43
N GLY A 58 -24.84 15.57 -7.82
CA GLY A 58 -24.54 16.78 -7.08
C GLY A 58 -23.94 16.55 -5.69
N ALA A 59 -24.02 17.57 -4.83
CA ALA A 59 -23.41 17.55 -3.50
C ALA A 59 -23.89 16.39 -2.62
N ARG A 60 -25.17 16.00 -2.75
CA ARG A 60 -25.73 14.87 -2.00
C ARG A 60 -25.05 13.55 -2.38
N ALA A 61 -24.81 13.31 -3.67
CA ALA A 61 -24.09 12.12 -4.11
C ALA A 61 -22.62 12.15 -3.67
N ALA A 62 -21.99 13.33 -3.69
CA ALA A 62 -20.64 13.53 -3.20
C ALA A 62 -20.49 13.08 -1.74
N TRP A 63 -21.35 13.58 -0.86
CA TRP A 63 -21.35 13.21 0.57
C TRP A 63 -21.52 11.70 0.78
N TRP A 64 -22.51 11.09 0.12
CA TRP A 64 -22.73 9.65 0.24
C TRP A 64 -21.58 8.82 -0.34
N GLY A 65 -20.95 9.28 -1.43
CA GLY A 65 -19.80 8.60 -2.02
C GLY A 65 -18.58 8.65 -1.10
N VAL A 66 -18.27 9.82 -0.55
CA VAL A 66 -17.19 10.01 0.42
C VAL A 66 -17.42 9.14 1.66
N LEU A 67 -18.64 9.14 2.20
CA LEU A 67 -19.00 8.29 3.33
C LEU A 67 -18.79 6.81 2.99
N ALA A 68 -19.25 6.38 1.80
CA ALA A 68 -19.11 5.00 1.37
C ALA A 68 -17.64 4.58 1.25
N GLY A 69 -16.80 5.41 0.63
CA GLY A 69 -15.36 5.14 0.52
C GLY A 69 -14.68 5.08 1.88
N ALA A 70 -14.91 6.09 2.72
CA ALA A 70 -14.27 6.25 4.02
C ALA A 70 -14.59 5.14 5.03
N THR A 71 -15.72 4.46 4.86
CA THR A 71 -16.21 3.42 5.78
C THR A 71 -15.99 2.00 5.27
N THR A 72 -15.24 1.82 4.18
CA THR A 72 -14.75 0.48 3.80
C THR A 72 -13.56 0.09 4.67
N PHE A 73 -13.49 -1.17 5.09
CA PHE A 73 -12.33 -1.68 5.82
C PHE A 73 -11.04 -1.56 5.00
N HIS A 74 -11.12 -1.74 3.67
CA HIS A 74 -9.98 -1.56 2.78
C HIS A 74 -9.36 -0.16 2.89
N PHE A 75 -10.22 0.87 2.83
CA PHE A 75 -9.78 2.27 2.91
C PHE A 75 -9.18 2.59 4.27
N TRP A 76 -9.84 2.14 5.35
CA TRP A 76 -9.32 2.33 6.70
C TRP A 76 -7.94 1.69 6.87
N ALA A 77 -7.76 0.42 6.50
CA ALA A 77 -6.49 -0.27 6.69
C ALA A 77 -5.34 0.40 5.92
N LEU A 78 -5.54 0.67 4.63
CA LEU A 78 -4.46 1.21 3.78
C LEU A 78 -4.21 2.71 3.97
N SER A 79 -5.13 3.45 4.60
CA SER A 79 -4.86 4.85 5.00
C SER A 79 -3.94 4.96 6.22
N HIS A 80 -3.82 3.89 7.01
CA HIS A 80 -3.00 3.84 8.23
C HIS A 80 -1.70 3.03 8.08
N LEU A 81 -1.51 2.33 6.96
CA LEU A 81 -0.29 1.62 6.66
C LEU A 81 0.62 2.46 5.77
N LEU A 82 1.92 2.50 6.05
CA LEU A 82 2.91 3.07 5.14
C LEU A 82 3.01 2.15 3.92
N SER A 83 2.29 2.50 2.86
CA SER A 83 2.21 1.72 1.63
C SER A 83 2.04 2.63 0.42
N PRO A 84 2.69 2.33 -0.72
CA PRO A 84 2.46 3.06 -1.96
C PRO A 84 1.04 2.89 -2.51
N ASP A 85 0.29 1.88 -2.07
CA ASP A 85 -1.06 1.57 -2.61
C ASP A 85 -2.05 2.72 -2.41
N MET A 86 -2.13 3.28 -1.20
CA MET A 86 -3.10 4.33 -0.89
C MET A 86 -2.77 5.63 -1.61
N LEU A 87 -1.48 6.00 -1.67
CA LEU A 87 -1.04 7.19 -2.38
C LEU A 87 -1.28 7.08 -3.89
N MET A 88 -0.97 5.92 -4.49
CA MET A 88 -1.22 5.65 -5.90
C MET A 88 -2.72 5.67 -6.21
N CYS A 89 -3.55 5.06 -5.36
CA CYS A 89 -5.01 5.09 -5.47
C CYS A 89 -5.55 6.53 -5.42
N GLY A 90 -5.06 7.35 -4.50
CA GLY A 90 -5.46 8.75 -4.36
C GLY A 90 -5.18 9.58 -5.60
N PHE A 91 -3.96 9.50 -6.12
CA PHE A 91 -3.58 10.17 -7.34
C PHE A 91 -4.36 9.66 -8.57
N ALA A 92 -4.54 8.35 -8.72
CA ALA A 92 -5.31 7.79 -9.83
C ALA A 92 -6.79 8.20 -9.80
N THR A 93 -7.41 8.16 -8.61
CA THR A 93 -8.83 8.50 -8.44
C THR A 93 -9.07 9.98 -8.68
N LEU A 94 -8.25 10.85 -8.08
CA LEU A 94 -8.33 12.28 -8.32
C LEU A 94 -8.01 12.62 -9.78
N GLY A 95 -6.98 11.98 -10.34
CA GLY A 95 -6.59 12.14 -11.74
C GLY A 95 -7.71 11.78 -12.71
N ALA A 96 -8.41 10.66 -12.48
CA ALA A 96 -9.61 10.28 -13.22
C ALA A 96 -10.71 11.33 -13.08
N ALA A 97 -11.02 11.78 -11.85
CA ALA A 97 -12.06 12.77 -11.60
C ALA A 97 -11.81 14.10 -12.32
N LEU A 98 -10.56 14.57 -12.31
CA LEU A 98 -10.13 15.81 -12.97
C LEU A 98 -10.11 15.66 -14.50
N ALA A 99 -9.53 14.58 -15.03
CA ALA A 99 -9.50 14.33 -16.47
C ALA A 99 -10.92 14.25 -17.06
N LEU A 100 -11.86 13.60 -16.37
CA LEU A 100 -13.25 13.53 -16.82
C LEU A 100 -13.99 14.88 -16.76
N LYS A 101 -13.51 15.89 -16.01
CA LYS A 101 -14.05 17.26 -16.09
C LYS A 101 -13.75 17.95 -17.42
N ALA A 102 -12.75 17.48 -18.16
CA ALA A 102 -12.32 18.04 -19.45
C ALA A 102 -13.19 17.58 -20.64
N GLU A 103 -14.50 17.43 -20.42
CA GLU A 103 -15.43 17.12 -21.51
C GLU A 103 -15.39 18.19 -22.61
N PRO A 104 -15.54 17.79 -23.89
CA PRO A 104 -15.66 18.74 -24.99
C PRO A 104 -16.73 19.81 -24.70
N GLY A 105 -16.38 21.09 -24.87
CA GLY A 105 -17.28 22.22 -24.62
C GLY A 105 -17.29 22.77 -23.19
N ARG A 106 -16.58 22.17 -22.23
CA ARG A 106 -16.42 22.73 -20.88
C ARG A 106 -15.34 23.83 -20.84
N PRO A 107 -15.58 24.97 -20.19
CA PRO A 107 -14.56 26.01 -20.03
C PRO A 107 -13.38 25.47 -19.21
N LYS A 108 -12.17 25.92 -19.55
CA LYS A 108 -10.91 25.50 -18.90
C LYS A 108 -10.67 23.98 -18.91
N GLY A 109 -11.23 23.24 -19.88
CA GLY A 109 -11.06 21.78 -19.99
C GLY A 109 -9.58 21.36 -20.05
N TRP A 110 -8.72 22.15 -20.69
CA TRP A 110 -7.28 21.87 -20.75
C TRP A 110 -6.61 21.89 -19.37
N LEU A 111 -7.02 22.80 -18.46
CA LEU A 111 -6.47 22.91 -17.12
C LEU A 111 -6.83 21.68 -16.29
N TRP A 112 -8.09 21.28 -16.32
CA TRP A 112 -8.57 20.08 -15.63
C TRP A 112 -7.91 18.80 -16.16
N TRP A 113 -7.75 18.71 -17.49
CA TRP A 113 -7.06 17.58 -18.11
C TRP A 113 -5.59 17.54 -17.69
N SER A 114 -4.90 18.68 -17.70
CA SER A 114 -3.48 18.77 -17.34
C SER A 114 -3.25 18.44 -15.86
N ALA A 115 -4.11 18.92 -14.97
CA ALA A 115 -4.09 18.55 -13.55
C ALA A 115 -4.35 17.04 -13.37
N GLY A 116 -5.30 16.47 -14.13
CA GLY A 116 -5.55 15.03 -14.14
C GLY A 116 -4.35 14.22 -14.62
N ALA A 117 -3.67 14.68 -15.69
CA ALA A 117 -2.47 14.05 -16.23
C ALA A 117 -1.28 14.12 -15.27
N LEU A 118 -1.13 15.24 -14.55
CA LEU A 118 -0.14 15.37 -13.47
C LEU A 118 -0.42 14.35 -12.35
N CYS A 119 -1.66 14.24 -11.88
CA CYS A 119 -2.02 13.24 -10.87
C CYS A 119 -1.71 11.81 -11.35
N TRP A 120 -2.08 11.45 -12.58
CA TRP A 120 -1.74 10.13 -13.12
C TRP A 120 -0.24 9.88 -13.23
N SER A 121 0.54 10.92 -13.57
CA SER A 121 2.00 10.84 -13.57
C SER A 121 2.54 10.62 -12.16
N LEU A 122 2.00 11.30 -11.14
CA LEU A 122 2.36 11.08 -9.74
C LEU A 122 1.95 9.67 -9.24
N ALA A 123 0.84 9.13 -9.73
CA ALA A 123 0.45 7.74 -9.47
C ALA A 123 1.50 6.75 -10.02
N TRP A 124 2.02 7.01 -11.23
CA TRP A 124 3.13 6.26 -11.82
C TRP A 124 4.42 6.41 -11.00
N TRP A 125 4.77 7.62 -10.55
CA TRP A 125 5.90 7.85 -9.66
C TRP A 125 5.74 7.21 -8.26
N THR A 126 4.55 6.69 -7.92
CA THR A 126 4.30 5.99 -6.66
C THR A 126 4.39 4.47 -6.78
N LYS A 127 3.81 3.87 -7.84
CA LYS A 127 3.77 2.41 -8.01
C LYS A 127 3.86 1.92 -9.47
N ALA A 128 4.39 2.75 -10.37
CA ALA A 128 4.63 2.48 -11.79
C ALA A 128 3.48 1.77 -12.50
N THR A 129 3.75 0.61 -13.10
CA THR A 129 2.81 -0.16 -13.95
C THR A 129 1.50 -0.49 -13.25
N ALA A 130 1.49 -0.62 -11.91
CA ALA A 130 0.25 -0.85 -11.16
C ALA A 130 -0.78 0.27 -11.36
N CYS A 131 -0.36 1.52 -11.63
CA CYS A 131 -1.28 2.60 -11.91
C CYS A 131 -1.98 2.48 -13.27
N LEU A 132 -1.41 1.74 -14.22
CA LEU A 132 -2.02 1.56 -15.54
C LEU A 132 -3.28 0.69 -15.46
N VAL A 133 -3.40 -0.17 -14.45
CA VAL A 133 -4.58 -1.05 -14.28
C VAL A 133 -5.87 -0.25 -14.09
N PRO A 134 -6.00 0.67 -13.09
CA PRO A 134 -7.21 1.48 -12.99
C PRO A 134 -7.42 2.43 -14.17
N LEU A 135 -6.36 2.91 -14.84
CA LEU A 135 -6.51 3.70 -16.06
C LEU A 135 -7.13 2.86 -17.20
N GLY A 136 -6.60 1.66 -17.42
CA GLY A 136 -7.08 0.72 -18.42
C GLY A 136 -8.50 0.23 -18.12
N ALA A 137 -8.78 -0.11 -16.86
CA ALA A 137 -10.12 -0.49 -16.41
C ALA A 137 -11.15 0.63 -16.64
N LEU A 138 -10.79 1.88 -16.31
CA LEU A 138 -11.63 3.05 -16.56
C LEU A 138 -11.86 3.25 -18.07
N ALA A 139 -10.80 3.27 -18.88
CA ALA A 139 -10.91 3.48 -20.32
C ALA A 139 -11.78 2.39 -20.98
N LEU A 140 -11.55 1.13 -20.60
CA LEU A 140 -12.34 -0.01 -21.07
C LEU A 140 -13.79 0.11 -20.63
N ALA A 141 -14.06 0.44 -19.36
CA ALA A 141 -15.43 0.63 -18.87
C ALA A 141 -16.16 1.73 -19.63
N LEU A 142 -15.53 2.88 -19.87
CA LEU A 142 -16.12 3.98 -20.65
C LEU A 142 -16.40 3.54 -22.10
N ARG A 143 -15.51 2.74 -22.71
CA ARG A 143 -15.70 2.21 -24.07
C ARG A 143 -16.84 1.18 -24.15
N LEU A 144 -16.89 0.24 -23.21
CA LEU A 144 -17.90 -0.83 -23.16
C LEU A 144 -19.30 -0.30 -22.84
N THR A 145 -19.38 0.73 -22.00
CA THR A 145 -20.65 1.37 -21.61
C THR A 145 -21.08 2.50 -22.53
N GLY A 146 -20.38 2.71 -23.66
CA GLY A 146 -20.77 3.70 -24.67
C GLY A 146 -20.58 5.16 -24.25
N GLN A 147 -19.76 5.44 -23.23
CA GLN A 147 -19.53 6.78 -22.69
C GLN A 147 -18.51 7.57 -23.54
N THR A 148 -18.83 7.80 -24.82
CA THR A 148 -17.92 8.39 -25.82
C THR A 148 -17.41 9.77 -25.41
N LYS A 149 -18.25 10.63 -24.84
CA LYS A 149 -17.85 11.97 -24.34
C LYS A 149 -16.82 11.88 -23.21
N LEU A 150 -17.02 10.94 -22.27
CA LEU A 150 -16.10 10.73 -21.16
C LEU A 150 -14.78 10.11 -21.62
N LEU A 151 -14.84 9.16 -22.57
CA LEU A 151 -13.65 8.57 -23.17
C LEU A 151 -12.82 9.63 -23.93
N ALA A 152 -13.50 10.52 -24.66
CA ALA A 152 -12.88 11.65 -25.35
C ALA A 152 -12.31 12.71 -24.38
N ALA A 153 -12.90 12.86 -23.18
CA ALA A 153 -12.35 13.69 -22.11
C ALA A 153 -11.09 13.04 -21.50
N LEU A 154 -11.12 11.73 -21.24
CA LEU A 154 -9.99 10.99 -20.65
C LEU A 154 -8.77 11.00 -21.57
N ARG A 155 -8.98 10.82 -22.89
CA ARG A 155 -7.92 10.72 -23.90
C ARG A 155 -6.86 9.68 -23.52
N PRO A 156 -7.25 8.40 -23.33
CA PRO A 156 -6.40 7.40 -22.67
C PRO A 156 -5.03 7.22 -23.32
N VAL A 157 -4.94 7.27 -24.66
CA VAL A 157 -3.66 7.17 -25.39
C VAL A 157 -2.77 8.39 -25.10
N ARG A 158 -3.31 9.62 -25.22
CA ARG A 158 -2.55 10.84 -24.92
C ARG A 158 -2.13 10.88 -23.46
N LEU A 159 -3.01 10.44 -22.56
CA LEU A 159 -2.75 10.38 -21.13
C LEU A 159 -1.63 9.38 -20.83
N LEU A 160 -1.65 8.19 -21.45
CA LEU A 160 -0.56 7.21 -21.38
C LEU A 160 0.77 7.81 -21.85
N LEU A 161 0.78 8.50 -23.00
CA LEU A 161 1.99 9.15 -23.50
C LEU A 161 2.54 10.20 -22.52
N VAL A 162 1.67 11.01 -21.90
CA VAL A 162 2.10 11.99 -20.87
C VAL A 162 2.60 11.30 -19.60
N ILE A 163 1.94 10.24 -19.14
CA ILE A 163 2.40 9.44 -18.00
C ILE A 163 3.80 8.89 -18.29
N LEU A 164 4.03 8.34 -19.48
CA LEU A 164 5.36 7.81 -19.83
C LEU A 164 6.40 8.93 -19.94
N LEU A 165 6.05 10.04 -20.58
CA LEU A 165 6.95 11.19 -20.75
C LEU A 165 7.37 11.81 -19.42
N LEU A 166 6.43 12.00 -18.49
CA LEU A 166 6.71 12.63 -17.19
C LEU A 166 7.13 11.61 -16.12
N GLY A 167 6.66 10.37 -16.25
CA GLY A 167 6.81 9.29 -15.28
C GLY A 167 8.08 8.46 -15.43
N SER A 168 8.55 8.27 -16.66
CA SER A 168 9.68 7.39 -16.97
C SER A 168 11.08 8.01 -16.89
N PRO A 169 11.31 9.34 -16.93
CA PRO A 169 12.67 9.88 -16.93
C PRO A 169 13.55 9.40 -15.76
N TRP A 170 12.97 9.30 -14.56
CA TRP A 170 13.70 8.76 -13.41
C TRP A 170 14.08 7.30 -13.60
N TYR A 171 13.14 6.48 -14.07
CA TYR A 171 13.40 5.07 -14.37
C TYR A 171 14.49 4.92 -15.41
N VAL A 172 14.40 5.65 -16.52
CA VAL A 172 15.40 5.64 -17.59
C VAL A 172 16.77 6.06 -17.03
N ALA A 173 16.85 7.16 -16.29
CA ALA A 173 18.09 7.63 -15.71
C ALA A 173 18.72 6.62 -14.74
N MET A 174 17.91 5.91 -13.95
CA MET A 174 18.42 4.91 -13.01
C MET A 174 18.78 3.59 -13.73
N MET A 175 18.01 3.13 -14.71
CA MET A 175 18.33 1.92 -15.52
C MET A 175 19.58 2.10 -16.39
N LEU A 176 19.94 3.34 -16.74
CA LEU A 176 21.20 3.66 -17.41
C LEU A 176 22.40 3.65 -16.46
N ARG A 177 22.17 3.84 -15.14
CA ARG A 177 23.24 3.91 -14.12
C ARG A 177 23.43 2.60 -13.36
N PHE A 178 22.38 1.81 -13.18
CA PHE A 178 22.38 0.59 -12.38
C PHE A 178 21.84 -0.56 -13.24
N GLU A 179 22.73 -1.48 -13.62
CA GLU A 179 22.37 -2.66 -14.41
C GLU A 179 21.38 -3.56 -13.65
N GLU A 180 21.56 -3.70 -12.34
CA GLU A 180 20.65 -4.47 -11.48
C GLU A 180 19.22 -3.95 -11.54
N LEU A 181 19.03 -2.62 -11.57
CA LEU A 181 17.69 -2.03 -11.71
C LEU A 181 17.12 -2.27 -13.11
N ARG A 182 17.94 -2.25 -14.16
CA ARG A 182 17.50 -2.56 -15.52
C ARG A 182 16.97 -3.99 -15.59
N ASP A 183 17.73 -4.94 -15.04
CA ASP A 183 17.34 -6.34 -15.04
C ASP A 183 16.11 -6.58 -14.17
N PHE A 184 16.07 -6.01 -12.97
CA PHE A 184 14.91 -6.06 -12.09
C PHE A 184 13.66 -5.47 -12.76
N PHE A 185 13.74 -4.26 -13.32
CA PHE A 185 12.57 -3.58 -13.86
C PHE A 185 12.03 -4.28 -15.10
N LEU A 186 12.91 -4.68 -16.03
CA LEU A 186 12.50 -5.33 -17.27
C LEU A 186 12.07 -6.79 -17.06
N HIS A 187 12.85 -7.58 -16.33
CA HIS A 187 12.62 -9.02 -16.22
C HIS A 187 11.69 -9.38 -15.06
N ARG A 188 11.74 -8.69 -13.93
CA ARG A 188 10.94 -9.02 -12.74
C ARG A 188 9.66 -8.19 -12.63
N GLU A 189 9.76 -6.86 -12.70
CA GLU A 189 8.60 -5.98 -12.57
C GLU A 189 7.72 -5.89 -13.83
N LEU A 190 8.30 -5.88 -15.04
CA LEU A 190 7.54 -5.80 -16.29
C LEU A 190 7.19 -7.20 -16.83
N ALA A 191 8.19 -8.05 -17.10
CA ALA A 191 7.96 -9.38 -17.66
C ALA A 191 7.45 -10.38 -16.61
N GLY A 192 8.12 -10.50 -15.46
CA GLY A 192 7.84 -11.49 -14.42
C GLY A 192 6.44 -11.40 -13.82
N ARG A 193 5.84 -10.20 -13.78
CA ARG A 193 4.44 -10.03 -13.37
C ARG A 193 3.44 -10.65 -14.35
N ILE A 194 3.79 -10.70 -15.63
CA ILE A 194 2.94 -11.23 -16.70
C ILE A 194 3.22 -12.72 -16.92
N THR A 195 4.50 -13.13 -16.93
CA THR A 195 4.93 -14.51 -17.20
C THR A 195 4.89 -15.42 -15.97
N GLY A 196 4.65 -14.85 -14.78
CA GLY A 196 4.73 -15.55 -13.50
C GLY A 196 6.17 -15.90 -13.14
N HIS A 197 6.37 -16.34 -11.89
CA HIS A 197 7.55 -17.10 -11.40
C HIS A 197 8.58 -16.43 -10.48
N GLN A 198 8.35 -15.27 -9.83
CA GLN A 198 9.40 -14.73 -8.93
C GLN A 198 8.99 -14.29 -7.53
N ASP A 199 7.77 -13.81 -7.27
CA ASP A 199 7.42 -13.27 -5.94
C ASP A 199 6.80 -14.30 -4.96
N GLY A 200 6.55 -15.55 -5.37
CA GLY A 200 5.96 -16.61 -4.51
C GLY A 200 4.52 -16.35 -4.03
N ARG A 201 3.89 -15.26 -4.47
CA ARG A 201 2.55 -14.81 -4.03
C ARG A 201 1.44 -15.45 -4.86
N HIS A 202 1.09 -16.68 -4.50
CA HIS A 202 -0.01 -17.43 -5.11
C HIS A 202 -1.35 -17.09 -4.45
N GLY A 203 -2.43 -17.21 -5.23
CA GLY A 203 -3.79 -17.13 -4.75
C GLY A 203 -4.71 -17.98 -5.62
N PHE A 204 -5.83 -18.42 -5.06
CA PHE A 204 -6.80 -19.27 -5.74
C PHE A 204 -7.53 -18.52 -6.88
N PRO A 205 -8.10 -19.21 -7.88
CA PRO A 205 -8.95 -18.59 -8.89
C PRO A 205 -10.10 -17.79 -8.26
N GLY A 206 -10.18 -16.49 -8.55
CA GLY A 206 -11.15 -15.60 -7.91
C GLY A 206 -10.68 -14.94 -6.61
N PHE A 207 -9.40 -15.08 -6.24
CA PHE A 207 -8.80 -14.44 -5.05
C PHE A 207 -9.20 -12.96 -4.90
N HIS A 208 -8.96 -12.13 -5.91
CA HIS A 208 -9.28 -10.69 -5.83
C HIS A 208 -10.79 -10.43 -5.78
N VAL A 209 -11.63 -11.30 -6.33
CA VAL A 209 -13.09 -11.18 -6.23
C VAL A 209 -13.53 -11.34 -4.78
N VAL A 210 -13.06 -12.41 -4.12
CA VAL A 210 -13.36 -12.65 -2.70
C VAL A 210 -12.81 -11.52 -1.83
N VAL A 211 -11.57 -11.10 -2.07
CA VAL A 211 -10.95 -9.97 -1.35
C VAL A 211 -11.77 -8.69 -1.53
N ALA A 212 -12.20 -8.36 -2.74
CA ALA A 212 -13.06 -7.20 -2.99
C ALA A 212 -14.41 -7.31 -2.27
N MET A 213 -15.05 -8.48 -2.31
CA MET A 213 -16.33 -8.73 -1.62
C MET A 213 -16.22 -8.58 -0.10
N VAL A 214 -15.08 -8.89 0.51
CA VAL A 214 -14.88 -8.71 1.95
C VAL A 214 -14.48 -7.27 2.26
N LEU A 215 -13.43 -6.76 1.60
CA LEU A 215 -12.81 -5.49 1.97
C LEU A 215 -13.65 -4.26 1.55
N TRP A 216 -14.55 -4.40 0.57
CA TRP A 216 -15.46 -3.33 0.14
C TRP A 216 -16.84 -3.38 0.82
N LEU A 217 -17.03 -4.28 1.80
CA LEU A 217 -18.19 -4.16 2.69
C LEU A 217 -18.16 -2.81 3.42
N PRO A 218 -19.34 -2.25 3.72
CA PRO A 218 -20.68 -2.80 3.49
C PRO A 218 -21.35 -2.38 2.17
N TRP A 219 -20.60 -1.82 1.21
CA TRP A 219 -21.22 -1.02 0.15
C TRP A 219 -21.47 -1.76 -1.17
N TRP A 220 -20.69 -2.80 -1.49
CA TRP A 220 -20.91 -3.57 -2.72
C TRP A 220 -22.32 -4.19 -2.83
N PRO A 221 -23.03 -4.61 -1.74
CA PRO A 221 -24.40 -5.12 -1.85
C PRO A 221 -25.39 -4.10 -2.43
N MET A 222 -25.10 -2.80 -2.38
CA MET A 222 -25.93 -1.77 -3.02
C MET A 222 -26.00 -1.95 -4.55
N LEU A 223 -25.01 -2.59 -5.16
CA LEU A 223 -25.00 -2.90 -6.60
C LEU A 223 -26.10 -3.90 -6.99
N LEU A 224 -26.60 -4.70 -6.03
CA LEU A 224 -27.66 -5.67 -6.28
C LEU A 224 -29.00 -4.99 -6.57
N VAL A 225 -29.22 -3.75 -6.11
CA VAL A 225 -30.48 -3.01 -6.34
C VAL A 225 -30.72 -2.71 -7.82
N PRO A 226 -29.83 -1.97 -8.52
CA PRO A 226 -29.99 -1.73 -9.94
C PRO A 226 -29.87 -3.02 -10.75
N ALA A 227 -29.01 -3.97 -10.33
CA ALA A 227 -28.87 -5.25 -11.02
C ALA A 227 -30.19 -6.04 -11.04
N ARG A 228 -30.89 -6.17 -9.90
CA ARG A 228 -32.17 -6.90 -9.82
C ARG A 228 -33.27 -6.24 -10.65
N ARG A 229 -33.39 -4.91 -10.58
CA ARG A 229 -34.42 -4.15 -11.33
C ARG A 229 -34.16 -4.12 -12.83
N GLY A 230 -32.90 -4.00 -13.20
CA GLY A 230 -32.46 -3.99 -14.58
C GLY A 230 -32.37 -5.38 -15.19
N TRP A 231 -32.42 -6.46 -14.40
CA TRP A 231 -32.12 -7.82 -14.86
C TRP A 231 -33.01 -8.28 -16.02
N SER A 232 -34.34 -8.15 -15.88
CA SER A 232 -35.28 -8.55 -16.93
C SER A 232 -35.04 -7.74 -18.21
N ARG A 233 -34.92 -6.41 -18.08
CA ARG A 233 -34.64 -5.51 -19.20
C ARG A 233 -33.30 -5.81 -19.87
N TRP A 234 -32.26 -6.08 -19.08
CA TRP A 234 -30.92 -6.39 -19.55
C TRP A 234 -30.87 -7.74 -20.26
N LYS A 235 -31.56 -8.76 -19.72
CA LYS A 235 -31.67 -10.09 -20.34
C LYS A 235 -32.38 -10.02 -21.69
N SER A 236 -33.43 -9.21 -21.80
CA SER A 236 -34.19 -9.03 -23.03
C SER A 236 -33.54 -8.05 -24.03
N ALA A 237 -32.57 -7.25 -23.60
CA ALA A 237 -31.88 -6.32 -24.49
C ALA A 237 -30.97 -7.08 -25.49
N PRO A 238 -30.86 -6.58 -26.74
CA PRO A 238 -29.86 -7.06 -27.70
C PRO A 238 -28.47 -7.06 -27.09
N TRP A 239 -27.63 -8.04 -27.45
CA TRP A 239 -26.30 -8.20 -26.88
C TRP A 239 -25.46 -6.92 -26.96
N ALA A 240 -25.60 -6.16 -28.05
CA ALA A 240 -24.89 -4.90 -28.30
C ALA A 240 -25.27 -3.78 -27.31
N GLU A 241 -26.49 -3.81 -26.77
CA GLU A 241 -27.02 -2.79 -25.85
C GLU A 241 -26.86 -3.16 -24.37
N ARG A 242 -26.58 -4.43 -24.08
CA ARG A 242 -26.44 -4.92 -22.70
C ARG A 242 -25.37 -4.17 -21.94
N LEU A 243 -24.19 -3.97 -22.53
CA LEU A 243 -23.08 -3.28 -21.86
C LEU A 243 -23.29 -1.77 -21.81
N THR A 244 -23.87 -1.16 -22.85
CA THR A 244 -24.14 0.28 -22.88
C THR A 244 -25.25 0.70 -21.91
N SER A 245 -26.11 -0.23 -21.52
CA SER A 245 -27.11 0.00 -20.48
C SER A 245 -26.54 0.05 -19.05
N LEU A 246 -25.30 -0.43 -18.84
CA LEU A 246 -24.67 -0.47 -17.53
C LEU A 246 -24.01 0.88 -17.18
N PRO A 247 -24.04 1.28 -15.90
CA PRO A 247 -23.23 2.40 -15.43
C PRO A 247 -21.75 2.04 -15.48
N TRP A 248 -20.92 2.97 -15.95
CA TRP A 248 -19.49 2.74 -16.18
C TRP A 248 -18.69 2.57 -14.88
N GLU A 249 -19.16 3.13 -13.77
CA GLU A 249 -18.47 3.11 -12.48
C GLU A 249 -18.31 1.70 -11.90
N PRO A 250 -19.38 0.89 -11.73
CA PRO A 250 -19.22 -0.50 -11.30
C PRO A 250 -18.51 -1.35 -12.35
N VAL A 251 -18.64 -1.05 -13.65
CA VAL A 251 -17.87 -1.74 -14.70
C VAL A 251 -16.37 -1.46 -14.55
N ALA A 252 -15.97 -0.23 -14.22
CA ALA A 252 -14.58 0.13 -13.93
C ALA A 252 -14.08 -0.56 -12.65
N ALA A 253 -14.89 -0.56 -11.58
CA ALA A 253 -14.55 -1.24 -10.33
C ALA A 253 -14.29 -2.75 -10.54
N VAL A 254 -15.21 -3.43 -11.25
CA VAL A 254 -15.06 -4.84 -11.62
C VAL A 254 -13.88 -5.03 -12.57
N GLY A 255 -13.69 -4.13 -13.54
CA GLY A 255 -12.56 -4.16 -14.45
C GLY A 255 -11.20 -4.16 -13.74
N VAL A 256 -11.04 -3.35 -12.69
CA VAL A 256 -9.81 -3.36 -11.86
C VAL A 256 -9.60 -4.74 -11.23
N VAL A 257 -10.64 -5.30 -10.61
CA VAL A 257 -10.58 -6.62 -9.95
C VAL A 257 -10.22 -7.71 -10.96
N LEU A 258 -10.84 -7.69 -12.15
CA LEU A 258 -10.61 -8.70 -13.18
C LEU A 258 -9.20 -8.59 -13.78
N ILE A 259 -8.73 -7.38 -14.10
CA ILE A 259 -7.38 -7.21 -14.67
C ILE A 259 -6.32 -7.68 -13.68
N PHE A 260 -6.40 -7.29 -12.40
CA PHE A 260 -5.47 -7.82 -11.38
C PHE A 260 -5.66 -9.32 -11.10
N SER A 261 -6.86 -9.88 -11.34
CA SER A 261 -7.09 -11.33 -11.24
C SER A 261 -6.35 -12.13 -12.29
N VAL A 262 -6.04 -11.55 -13.45
CA VAL A 262 -5.23 -12.19 -14.50
C VAL A 262 -3.73 -12.07 -14.22
N ILE A 263 -3.30 -11.01 -13.52
CA ILE A 263 -1.89 -10.84 -13.14
C ILE A 263 -1.45 -11.94 -12.15
N SER A 264 -0.26 -12.51 -12.37
CA SER A 264 0.24 -13.68 -11.63
C SER A 264 0.42 -13.40 -10.13
N SER A 265 1.09 -12.30 -9.77
CA SER A 265 1.32 -11.89 -8.37
C SER A 265 0.01 -11.43 -7.71
N LYS A 266 -0.38 -12.09 -6.61
CA LYS A 266 -1.60 -11.76 -5.86
C LYS A 266 -1.29 -10.95 -4.61
N LEU A 267 -1.91 -9.77 -4.47
CA LEU A 267 -1.84 -8.94 -3.28
C LEU A 267 -3.22 -8.40 -2.96
N MET A 268 -3.64 -8.47 -1.70
CA MET A 268 -4.96 -8.00 -1.28
C MET A 268 -5.18 -6.51 -1.59
N THR A 269 -4.10 -5.72 -1.59
CA THR A 269 -4.14 -4.28 -1.83
C THR A 269 -4.48 -3.90 -3.28
N TYR A 270 -4.35 -4.84 -4.23
CA TYR A 270 -4.57 -4.57 -5.66
C TYR A 270 -6.01 -4.23 -6.01
N VAL A 271 -6.98 -4.62 -5.19
CA VAL A 271 -8.37 -4.23 -5.43
C VAL A 271 -8.69 -2.82 -4.92
N LEU A 272 -7.78 -2.14 -4.21
CA LEU A 272 -8.04 -0.80 -3.68
C LEU A 272 -8.46 0.19 -4.78
N PRO A 273 -7.80 0.28 -5.96
CA PRO A 273 -8.15 1.28 -6.98
C PRO A 273 -9.51 1.07 -7.65
N GLY A 274 -10.16 -0.09 -7.44
CA GLY A 274 -11.54 -0.33 -7.89
C GLY A 274 -12.59 0.25 -6.93
N MET A 275 -12.27 0.31 -5.64
CA MET A 275 -13.17 0.76 -4.58
C MET A 275 -13.72 2.19 -4.82
N PRO A 276 -12.92 3.18 -5.25
CA PRO A 276 -13.42 4.54 -5.47
C PRO A 276 -14.56 4.65 -6.48
N TYR A 277 -14.52 3.85 -7.56
CA TYR A 277 -15.59 3.84 -8.56
C TYR A 277 -16.87 3.22 -8.00
N LEU A 278 -16.75 2.13 -7.23
CA LEU A 278 -17.87 1.56 -6.50
C LEU A 278 -18.47 2.60 -5.54
N ALA A 279 -17.66 3.23 -4.71
CA ALA A 279 -18.09 4.22 -3.72
C ALA A 279 -18.80 5.42 -4.39
N ALA A 280 -18.26 5.92 -5.50
CA ALA A 280 -18.88 7.01 -6.24
C ALA A 280 -20.27 6.64 -6.78
N TYR A 281 -20.43 5.42 -7.30
CA TYR A 281 -21.72 4.91 -7.76
C TYR A 281 -22.72 4.69 -6.62
N VAL A 282 -22.25 4.12 -5.50
CA VAL A 282 -23.05 4.01 -4.27
C VAL A 282 -23.54 5.38 -3.81
N GLY A 283 -22.66 6.40 -3.86
CA GLY A 283 -23.03 7.78 -3.57
C GLY A 283 -24.20 8.27 -4.42
N HIS A 284 -24.16 8.00 -5.73
CA HIS A 284 -25.25 8.32 -6.65
C HIS A 284 -26.55 7.56 -6.30
N LEU A 285 -26.48 6.26 -6.02
CA LEU A 285 -27.65 5.46 -5.62
C LEU A 285 -28.30 5.97 -4.33
N LEU A 286 -27.48 6.33 -3.33
CA LEU A 286 -27.95 6.81 -2.03
C LEU A 286 -28.49 8.24 -2.10
N ALA A 287 -28.02 9.06 -3.04
CA ALA A 287 -28.60 10.36 -3.30
C ALA A 287 -30.03 10.27 -3.85
N GLN A 288 -30.33 9.21 -4.62
CA GLN A 288 -31.68 8.94 -5.12
C GLN A 288 -32.62 8.49 -3.97
N ARG A 289 -33.88 8.95 -4.03
CA ARG A 289 -34.93 8.61 -3.04
C ARG A 289 -35.80 7.45 -3.52
N GLN A 290 -35.20 6.28 -3.78
CA GLN A 290 -35.95 5.13 -4.28
C GLN A 290 -36.26 4.11 -3.16
N PRO A 291 -37.48 3.53 -3.08
CA PRO A 291 -37.87 2.62 -1.98
C PRO A 291 -36.92 1.44 -1.74
N ALA A 292 -36.50 0.71 -2.79
CA ALA A 292 -35.58 -0.43 -2.61
C ALA A 292 -34.13 -0.01 -2.29
N THR A 293 -33.75 1.25 -2.53
CA THR A 293 -32.47 1.74 -2.00
C THR A 293 -32.60 1.96 -0.50
N LEU A 294 -33.72 2.56 -0.04
CA LEU A 294 -34.01 2.86 1.37
C LEU A 294 -33.98 1.60 2.25
N SER A 295 -34.48 0.46 1.75
CA SER A 295 -34.45 -0.81 2.49
C SER A 295 -33.03 -1.29 2.80
N LEU A 296 -32.06 -0.96 1.95
CA LEU A 296 -30.67 -1.36 2.10
C LEU A 296 -29.77 -0.28 2.70
N LYS A 297 -30.20 1.00 2.73
CA LYS A 297 -29.40 2.09 3.35
C LYS A 297 -29.19 1.87 4.84
N ARG A 298 -30.24 1.52 5.58
CA ARG A 298 -30.19 1.32 7.04
C ARG A 298 -29.21 0.20 7.44
N PRO A 299 -29.32 -1.04 6.93
CA PRO A 299 -28.37 -2.08 7.28
C PRO A 299 -26.94 -1.76 6.82
N ALA A 300 -26.76 -1.16 5.63
CA ALA A 300 -25.44 -0.74 5.18
C ALA A 300 -24.81 0.30 6.12
N LEU A 301 -25.59 1.27 6.61
CA LEU A 301 -25.13 2.25 7.59
C LEU A 301 -24.83 1.63 8.95
N GLN A 302 -25.62 0.66 9.40
CA GLN A 302 -25.35 -0.06 10.65
C GLN A 302 -24.06 -0.87 10.56
N VAL A 303 -23.84 -1.60 9.47
CA VAL A 303 -22.59 -2.34 9.25
C VAL A 303 -21.42 -1.37 9.07
N ALA A 304 -21.60 -0.25 8.38
CA ALA A 304 -20.56 0.78 8.22
C ALA A 304 -20.17 1.38 9.57
N GLY A 305 -21.17 1.74 10.38
CA GLY A 305 -20.98 2.28 11.72
C GLY A 305 -20.32 1.26 12.65
N GLY A 306 -20.80 0.01 12.65
CA GLY A 306 -20.20 -1.07 13.43
C GLY A 306 -18.76 -1.36 13.00
N ALA A 307 -18.48 -1.45 11.71
CA ALA A 307 -17.14 -1.66 11.19
C ALA A 307 -16.21 -0.49 11.53
N ALA A 308 -16.68 0.75 11.43
CA ALA A 308 -15.93 1.93 11.83
C ALA A 308 -15.62 1.93 13.34
N LEU A 309 -16.60 1.56 14.18
CA LEU A 309 -16.39 1.43 15.63
C LEU A 309 -15.39 0.33 15.95
N ILE A 310 -15.49 -0.84 15.31
CA ILE A 310 -14.51 -1.93 15.46
C ILE A 310 -13.12 -1.45 15.02
N ALA A 311 -13.01 -0.78 13.88
CA ALA A 311 -11.75 -0.26 13.37
C ALA A 311 -11.12 0.76 14.33
N ILE A 312 -11.91 1.69 14.87
CA ILE A 312 -11.47 2.64 15.90
C ILE A 312 -11.04 1.91 17.17
N ALA A 313 -11.84 0.93 17.61
CA ALA A 313 -11.54 0.14 18.80
C ALA A 313 -10.25 -0.67 18.63
N VAL A 314 -10.04 -1.32 17.47
CA VAL A 314 -8.81 -2.04 17.15
C VAL A 314 -7.61 -1.08 17.12
N SER A 315 -7.72 0.06 16.44
CA SER A 315 -6.64 1.07 16.41
C SER A 315 -6.25 1.58 17.80
N TYR A 316 -7.22 1.76 18.69
CA TYR A 316 -6.99 2.39 19.99
C TYR A 316 -6.63 1.38 21.09
N PHE A 317 -7.36 0.26 21.16
CA PHE A 317 -7.26 -0.69 22.26
C PHE A 317 -6.31 -1.84 21.97
N ALA A 318 -6.22 -2.35 20.73
CA ALA A 318 -5.40 -3.54 20.47
C ALA A 318 -3.91 -3.35 20.86
N PRO A 319 -3.24 -2.24 20.48
CA PRO A 319 -1.85 -2.01 20.89
C PRO A 319 -1.69 -1.85 22.41
N LYS A 320 -2.66 -1.21 23.07
CA LYS A 320 -2.63 -1.00 24.53
C LYS A 320 -2.83 -2.30 25.29
N LEU A 321 -3.77 -3.12 24.83
CA LEU A 321 -4.05 -4.43 25.42
C LEU A 321 -2.82 -5.34 25.28
N GLU A 322 -2.23 -5.40 24.09
CA GLU A 322 -1.00 -6.16 23.81
C GLU A 322 0.16 -5.71 24.73
N SER A 323 0.31 -4.40 24.93
CA SER A 323 1.28 -3.85 25.87
C SER A 323 0.98 -4.21 27.33
N SER A 324 -0.28 -4.12 27.78
CA SER A 324 -0.67 -4.42 29.17
C SER A 324 -0.52 -5.89 29.54
N LEU A 325 -0.71 -6.79 28.57
CA LEU A 325 -0.54 -8.22 28.74
C LEU A 325 0.93 -8.66 28.69
N GLY A 326 1.86 -7.71 28.51
CA GLY A 326 3.28 -8.02 28.32
C GLY A 326 3.54 -8.86 27.06
N SER A 327 2.57 -8.96 26.15
CA SER A 327 2.62 -9.75 24.91
C SER A 327 3.05 -8.92 23.70
N ASN A 328 3.60 -7.73 23.93
CA ASN A 328 3.96 -6.74 22.92
C ASN A 328 4.96 -7.28 21.88
N SER A 329 4.45 -7.68 20.72
CA SER A 329 5.20 -8.18 19.58
C SER A 329 5.82 -7.06 18.72
N SER A 330 5.67 -5.80 19.13
CA SER A 330 6.26 -4.69 18.41
C SER A 330 7.75 -4.55 18.74
N LEU A 331 8.56 -4.64 17.69
CA LEU A 331 9.99 -4.37 17.71
C LEU A 331 10.34 -3.04 18.38
N ARG A 332 9.46 -2.02 18.30
CA ARG A 332 9.64 -0.74 18.97
C ARG A 332 9.89 -0.90 20.47
N HIS A 333 9.14 -1.76 21.13
CA HIS A 333 9.24 -1.93 22.59
C HIS A 333 10.48 -2.73 22.96
N ALA A 334 10.84 -3.76 22.20
CA ALA A 334 12.11 -4.46 22.38
C ALA A 334 13.28 -3.48 22.24
N VAL A 335 13.31 -2.70 21.16
CA VAL A 335 14.34 -1.70 20.91
C VAL A 335 14.38 -0.61 21.99
N SER A 336 13.22 -0.14 22.46
CA SER A 336 13.15 0.83 23.57
C SER A 336 13.72 0.23 24.86
N ALA A 337 13.34 -1.00 25.20
CA ALA A 337 13.83 -1.66 26.39
C ALA A 337 15.35 -1.85 26.37
N ALA A 338 15.94 -2.18 25.21
CA ALA A 338 17.39 -2.23 25.06
C ALA A 338 18.03 -0.86 25.36
N ARG A 339 17.48 0.23 24.81
CA ARG A 339 17.97 1.59 25.07
C ARG A 339 17.83 2.01 26.52
N ASP A 340 16.71 1.69 27.16
CA ASP A 340 16.46 2.00 28.57
C ASP A 340 17.48 1.28 29.48
N GLN A 341 18.02 0.15 29.01
CA GLN A 341 19.13 -0.58 29.65
C GLN A 341 20.53 -0.07 29.23
N GLY A 342 20.61 1.05 28.51
CA GLY A 342 21.86 1.69 28.09
C GLY A 342 22.52 1.09 26.86
N ALA A 343 21.78 0.37 26.00
CA ALA A 343 22.30 -0.16 24.74
C ALA A 343 22.78 0.98 23.81
N GLY A 344 24.06 0.98 23.45
CA GLY A 344 24.59 1.79 22.35
C GLY A 344 24.49 1.07 21.00
N TRP A 345 24.47 -0.27 21.02
CA TRP A 345 24.31 -1.11 19.83
C TRP A 345 23.32 -2.26 20.06
N ILE A 346 22.63 -2.65 19.00
CA ILE A 346 21.82 -3.87 18.96
C ILE A 346 22.25 -4.80 17.83
N VAL A 347 22.25 -6.10 18.13
CA VAL A 347 22.44 -7.19 17.16
C VAL A 347 21.11 -7.86 16.93
N CYS A 348 20.72 -8.04 15.68
CA CYS A 348 19.47 -8.68 15.27
C CYS A 348 19.79 -9.90 14.41
N ARG A 349 19.28 -11.07 14.80
CA ARG A 349 19.41 -12.32 14.02
C ARG A 349 18.64 -12.24 12.70
N ASN A 350 17.52 -11.52 12.69
CA ASN A 350 16.67 -11.37 11.52
C ASN A 350 16.75 -9.94 11.00
N PHE A 351 16.62 -9.79 9.69
CA PHE A 351 16.48 -8.47 9.09
C PHE A 351 15.09 -7.88 9.41
N TRP A 352 15.08 -6.95 10.35
CA TRP A 352 13.90 -6.17 10.69
C TRP A 352 14.15 -4.70 10.36
N PRO A 353 13.74 -4.22 9.17
CA PRO A 353 14.03 -2.85 8.72
C PRO A 353 13.54 -1.75 9.67
N GLY A 354 12.55 -2.05 10.50
CA GLY A 354 12.06 -1.14 11.53
C GLY A 354 13.06 -0.90 12.69
N ALA A 355 14.05 -1.77 12.89
CA ALA A 355 15.03 -1.65 13.97
C ALA A 355 15.81 -0.33 13.85
N GLU A 356 16.30 0.02 12.67
CA GLU A 356 16.97 1.30 12.41
C GLU A 356 16.03 2.51 12.58
N PHE A 357 14.74 2.32 12.26
CA PHE A 357 13.75 3.37 12.51
C PHE A 357 13.58 3.66 14.00
N TYR A 358 13.64 2.66 14.87
CA TYR A 358 13.49 2.88 16.31
C TYR A 358 14.84 3.14 17.03
N PHE A 359 15.91 2.43 16.66
CA PHE A 359 17.22 2.45 17.32
C PHE A 359 18.24 3.40 16.69
N GLY A 360 18.08 3.78 15.41
CA GLY A 360 19.05 4.60 14.69
C GLY A 360 20.16 3.77 14.04
N GLU A 361 21.36 4.32 13.97
CA GLU A 361 22.50 3.77 13.23
C GLU A 361 23.17 2.57 13.95
N GLY A 362 22.91 2.40 15.24
CA GLY A 362 23.53 1.39 16.09
C GLY A 362 23.02 -0.04 15.90
N VAL A 363 22.71 -0.46 14.68
CA VAL A 363 22.04 -1.75 14.41
C VAL A 363 22.91 -2.64 13.52
N TRP A 364 23.11 -3.88 13.95
CA TRP A 364 23.77 -4.92 13.15
C TRP A 364 22.84 -6.10 12.90
N TYR A 365 22.74 -6.53 11.65
CA TYR A 365 22.03 -7.73 11.23
C TYR A 365 23.03 -8.82 10.86
N VAL A 366 22.82 -10.02 11.38
CA VAL A 366 23.77 -11.14 11.21
C VAL A 366 23.26 -12.14 10.20
N ASP A 367 24.12 -12.57 9.27
CA ASP A 367 23.88 -13.70 8.36
C ASP A 367 22.57 -13.60 7.55
N VAL A 368 22.23 -12.39 7.10
CA VAL A 368 21.07 -12.16 6.23
C VAL A 368 21.39 -12.63 4.81
N LYS A 369 21.26 -13.93 4.57
CA LYS A 369 21.68 -14.62 3.32
C LYS A 369 21.16 -13.98 2.03
N ASP A 370 19.93 -13.45 2.04
CA ASP A 370 19.29 -12.84 0.87
C ASP A 370 19.80 -11.41 0.57
N ILE A 371 20.42 -10.74 1.55
CA ILE A 371 20.94 -9.37 1.42
C ILE A 371 22.46 -9.36 1.21
N LEU A 372 23.16 -10.38 1.69
CA LEU A 372 24.61 -10.56 1.49
C LEU A 372 25.00 -10.87 0.04
N GLN A 373 24.04 -11.14 -0.84
CA GLN A 373 24.26 -11.29 -2.29
C GLN A 373 23.91 -10.02 -3.09
N ALA A 374 23.39 -8.98 -2.44
CA ALA A 374 23.06 -7.72 -3.08
C ALA A 374 24.22 -6.72 -2.90
N SER A 375 24.74 -6.20 -4.01
CA SER A 375 25.64 -5.05 -4.05
C SER A 375 24.93 -3.81 -3.49
N ASP A 376 25.67 -2.97 -2.77
CA ASP A 376 25.23 -1.61 -2.49
C ASP A 376 25.13 -0.80 -3.80
N ILE A 377 24.67 0.45 -3.70
CA ILE A 377 24.56 1.36 -4.86
C ILE A 377 25.91 1.73 -5.52
N ARG A 378 27.03 1.18 -5.05
CA ARG A 378 28.39 1.35 -5.59
C ARG A 378 29.03 0.02 -6.00
N GLY A 379 28.30 -1.10 -5.93
CA GLY A 379 28.85 -2.43 -6.22
C GLY A 379 29.69 -3.03 -5.09
N GLN A 380 29.64 -2.47 -3.88
CA GLN A 380 30.36 -2.93 -2.70
C GLN A 380 29.46 -3.81 -1.82
N ILE A 381 30.06 -4.73 -1.07
CA ILE A 381 29.34 -5.52 -0.09
C ILE A 381 28.95 -4.61 1.08
N PRO A 382 27.67 -4.56 1.48
CA PRO A 382 27.22 -3.85 2.66
C PRO A 382 27.93 -4.33 3.92
N THR A 383 28.66 -3.46 4.63
CA THR A 383 29.38 -3.83 5.87
C THR A 383 29.03 -2.95 7.06
N LYS A 384 28.15 -1.98 6.91
CA LYS A 384 27.82 -1.07 8.02
C LYS A 384 26.81 -1.75 8.96
N HIS A 385 25.67 -2.17 8.43
CA HIS A 385 24.61 -2.85 9.17
C HIS A 385 24.61 -4.36 8.96
N PHE A 386 25.03 -4.87 7.79
CA PHE A 386 25.03 -6.31 7.53
C PHE A 386 26.41 -6.90 7.78
N LEU A 387 26.45 -7.96 8.58
CA LEU A 387 27.70 -8.57 9.02
C LEU A 387 27.59 -10.09 9.03
N SER A 388 28.71 -10.76 8.76
CA SER A 388 28.87 -12.17 9.06
C SER A 388 28.98 -12.41 10.57
N LYS A 389 28.71 -13.64 11.01
CA LYS A 389 28.92 -14.06 12.40
C LYS A 389 30.30 -13.69 12.96
N ARG A 390 31.35 -13.81 12.14
CA ARG A 390 32.72 -13.50 12.55
C ARG A 390 32.90 -12.00 12.77
N GLU A 391 32.45 -11.18 11.82
CA GLU A 391 32.57 -9.72 11.92
C GLU A 391 31.78 -9.15 13.10
N VAL A 392 30.61 -9.71 13.42
CA VAL A 392 29.86 -9.31 14.62
C VAL A 392 30.64 -9.62 15.88
N SER A 393 31.23 -10.82 15.99
CA SER A 393 32.05 -11.19 17.14
C SER A 393 33.24 -10.24 17.32
N ASP A 394 33.92 -9.89 16.23
CA ASP A 394 35.06 -8.97 16.26
C ASP A 394 34.61 -7.55 16.66
N ARG A 395 33.49 -7.06 16.11
CA ARG A 395 32.98 -5.70 16.39
C ARG A 395 32.46 -5.55 17.81
N VAL A 396 31.74 -6.54 18.31
CA VAL A 396 31.24 -6.55 19.69
C VAL A 396 32.40 -6.34 20.68
N GLY A 397 33.50 -7.08 20.51
CA GLY A 397 34.67 -6.95 21.39
C GLY A 397 35.43 -5.63 21.25
N SER A 398 35.16 -4.85 20.19
CA SER A 398 35.86 -3.59 19.90
C SER A 398 35.10 -2.33 20.32
N VAL A 399 33.79 -2.43 20.60
CA VAL A 399 32.97 -1.27 20.99
C VAL A 399 32.94 -1.13 22.51
N GLU A 400 33.13 0.10 22.99
CA GLU A 400 33.03 0.42 24.42
C GLU A 400 31.59 0.45 24.92
N ASP A 401 30.65 0.77 24.01
CA ASP A 401 29.22 0.85 24.28
C ASP A 401 28.62 -0.53 24.60
N SER A 402 27.54 -0.54 25.39
CA SER A 402 26.85 -1.80 25.68
C SER A 402 26.09 -2.32 24.45
N VAL A 403 26.30 -3.61 24.15
CA VAL A 403 25.67 -4.30 23.01
C VAL A 403 24.58 -5.23 23.50
N TRP A 404 23.47 -5.29 22.78
CA TRP A 404 22.34 -6.17 23.09
C TRP A 404 21.90 -6.99 21.88
N LEU A 405 21.80 -8.30 22.04
CA LEU A 405 21.21 -9.21 21.05
C LEU A 405 19.69 -9.25 21.23
N ILE A 406 18.95 -8.94 20.16
CA ILE A 406 17.49 -9.06 20.10
C ILE A 406 17.13 -10.29 19.27
N GLN A 407 16.36 -11.19 19.89
CA GLN A 407 15.95 -12.46 19.30
C GLN A 407 14.44 -12.64 19.43
N GLY A 408 13.78 -13.30 18.48
CA GLY A 408 12.38 -13.71 18.65
C GLY A 408 12.26 -14.94 19.55
N LYS A 409 11.26 -14.99 20.43
CA LYS A 409 11.00 -16.12 21.37
C LYS A 409 10.89 -17.47 20.69
N GLN A 410 10.36 -17.53 19.47
CA GLN A 410 10.26 -18.78 18.70
C GLN A 410 11.63 -19.39 18.37
N SER A 411 12.71 -18.61 18.49
CA SER A 411 14.09 -19.05 18.25
C SER A 411 14.87 -19.27 19.55
N ALA A 412 14.25 -19.07 20.72
CA ALA A 412 14.92 -19.07 22.03
C ALA A 412 15.62 -20.40 22.37
N ASP A 413 15.02 -21.52 21.97
CA ASP A 413 15.58 -22.86 22.24
C ASP A 413 16.79 -23.19 21.35
N ASP A 414 17.16 -22.31 20.42
CA ASP A 414 18.19 -22.49 19.39
C ASP A 414 19.23 -21.35 19.41
N LEU A 415 19.80 -21.08 20.60
CA LEU A 415 21.01 -20.26 20.69
C LEU A 415 22.17 -20.98 19.99
N GLN A 416 22.59 -20.42 18.86
CA GLN A 416 23.71 -20.91 18.08
C GLN A 416 25.02 -20.72 18.85
N LYS A 417 26.04 -21.52 18.51
CA LYS A 417 27.35 -21.51 19.17
C LYS A 417 27.98 -20.10 19.25
N TRP A 418 27.80 -19.26 18.23
CA TRP A 418 28.34 -17.90 18.22
C TRP A 418 27.54 -16.94 19.13
N GLU A 419 26.21 -17.09 19.22
CA GLU A 419 25.37 -16.31 20.13
C GLU A 419 25.73 -16.64 21.58
N ARG A 420 25.96 -17.93 21.84
CA ARG A 420 26.49 -18.41 23.12
C ARG A 420 27.83 -17.75 23.45
N ILE A 421 28.79 -17.72 22.54
CA ILE A 421 30.08 -17.03 22.75
C ILE A 421 29.89 -15.54 23.11
N LEU A 422 28.97 -14.85 22.43
CA LEU A 422 28.63 -13.44 22.70
C LEU A 422 27.97 -13.22 24.08
N ILE A 423 27.28 -14.24 24.61
CA ILE A 423 26.53 -14.17 25.87
C ILE A 423 27.35 -14.73 27.05
N GLU A 424 28.13 -15.80 26.83
CA GLU A 424 28.79 -16.67 27.81
C GLU A 424 30.11 -16.12 28.36
N ASN A 425 30.69 -15.04 27.80
CA ASN A 425 31.89 -14.38 28.33
C ASN A 425 31.61 -13.56 29.63
N ARG A 426 30.83 -14.12 30.54
CA ARG A 426 30.47 -13.53 31.84
C ARG A 426 31.02 -14.33 33.01
N PRO A 427 31.28 -13.67 34.15
CA PRO A 427 31.54 -14.36 35.41
C PRO A 427 30.30 -15.05 36.01
N ASP A 428 29.08 -14.81 35.48
CA ASP A 428 27.84 -15.37 36.03
C ASP A 428 26.84 -15.79 34.91
N PRO A 429 26.73 -17.09 34.60
CA PRO A 429 25.89 -17.63 33.51
C PRO A 429 24.38 -17.62 33.81
N GLU A 430 23.93 -17.15 34.98
CA GLU A 430 22.51 -17.20 35.40
C GLU A 430 21.67 -15.95 35.06
N GLN A 431 22.20 -14.91 34.42
CA GLN A 431 21.36 -13.75 34.05
C GLN A 431 20.38 -14.08 32.92
N ALA A 432 19.13 -14.33 33.31
CA ALA A 432 18.01 -14.54 32.41
C ALA A 432 17.85 -13.36 31.42
N PRO A 433 17.45 -13.64 30.16
CA PRO A 433 17.22 -12.60 29.17
C PRO A 433 16.07 -11.70 29.58
N LEU A 434 16.16 -10.41 29.24
CA LEU A 434 15.04 -9.51 29.37
C LEU A 434 13.96 -9.91 28.34
N THR A 435 12.78 -10.24 28.84
CA THR A 435 11.66 -10.66 28.01
C THR A 435 10.76 -9.47 27.69
N VAL A 436 10.58 -9.16 26.40
CA VAL A 436 9.70 -8.09 25.93
C VAL A 436 8.76 -8.65 24.88
N GLY A 437 7.55 -9.03 25.29
CA GLY A 437 6.56 -9.66 24.40
C GLY A 437 7.08 -10.89 23.70
N ASN A 438 7.21 -10.83 22.38
CA ASN A 438 7.73 -11.94 21.57
C ASN A 438 9.25 -11.88 21.36
N PHE A 439 9.97 -11.00 22.07
CA PHE A 439 11.41 -10.87 21.98
C PHE A 439 12.12 -11.25 23.28
N LEU A 440 13.31 -11.80 23.13
CA LEU A 440 14.31 -12.00 24.18
C LEU A 440 15.48 -11.08 23.89
N LEU A 441 15.92 -10.38 24.92
CA LEU A 441 17.01 -9.42 24.87
C LEU A 441 18.14 -9.92 25.77
N TRP A 442 19.27 -10.19 25.14
CA TRP A 442 20.48 -10.64 25.82
C TRP A 442 21.51 -9.52 25.76
N ARG A 443 22.06 -9.15 26.92
CA ARG A 443 23.22 -8.26 26.92
C ARG A 443 24.46 -9.06 26.53
N VAL A 444 25.21 -8.53 25.58
CA VAL A 444 26.37 -9.16 24.93
C VAL A 444 27.66 -8.53 25.47
N ARG A 445 28.76 -9.29 25.53
CA ARG A 445 30.07 -8.77 25.92
C ARG A 445 31.22 -9.35 25.12
#